data_AF-A0ABD6DH06-F1
#
_entry.id   AF-A0ABD6DH06-F1
#
_cell.length_a   1.000
_cell.length_b   1.000
_cell.length_c   1.000
_cell.angle_alpha   90.00
_cell.angle_beta   90.00
_cell.angle_gamma   90.00
#
_symmetry.space_group_name_H-M   'P 1'
#
loop_
_entity.id
_entity.type
_entity.pdbx_description
1 polymer ?
#
loop_
_entity_poly.entity_id
_entity_poly.type
_entity_poly.pdbx_seq_one_letter_code
_entity_poly.pdbx_strand_id
1 'polypeptide(L)'
;MAEKRQKAVDEMFCRNCGDRIKKAAEICPDCGVKNEKPTAPPPGRSSRSPAEGTGSGGASSPHQTPPRQYESSVSENWWYAVAGGTGLWVVVFVIAGAAPDALGALGGFLTLLAWFGLPLAAYFDMQYVCANSDWRPSTALWVVLLAVWLVNIVVGAAYLYQRHDKLGTP
;
A
#
# COMPACT_ATOMS: atom_id res chain seq x y z
N MET A 1 -27.46 -14.94 0.39
CA MET A 1 -27.83 -13.63 0.99
C MET A 1 -26.64 -12.71 0.86
N ALA A 2 -26.65 -11.73 -0.04
CA ALA A 2 -25.57 -10.76 -0.15
C ALA A 2 -25.80 -9.67 0.90
N GLU A 3 -25.06 -9.73 2.02
CA GLU A 3 -25.08 -8.71 3.05
C GLU A 3 -24.63 -7.37 2.43
N LYS A 4 -25.54 -6.40 2.31
CA LYS A 4 -25.20 -5.06 1.84
C LYS A 4 -24.25 -4.43 2.85
N ARG A 5 -22.95 -4.39 2.54
CA ARG A 5 -21.95 -3.60 3.29
C ARG A 5 -22.40 -2.14 3.37
N GLN A 6 -22.99 -1.74 4.49
CA GLN A 6 -23.34 -0.35 4.76
C GLN A 6 -22.08 0.43 5.18
N LYS A 7 -21.93 1.66 4.69
CA LYS A 7 -20.85 2.58 5.05
C LYS A 7 -21.31 3.47 6.20
N ALA A 8 -20.40 3.83 7.11
CA ALA A 8 -20.69 4.84 8.13
C ALA A 8 -20.85 6.24 7.51
N VAL A 9 -21.41 7.18 8.27
CA VAL A 9 -21.71 8.54 7.79
C VAL A 9 -20.44 9.31 7.39
N ASP A 10 -19.31 9.02 8.04
CA ASP A 10 -17.99 9.59 7.80
C ASP A 10 -17.14 8.76 6.82
N GLU A 11 -17.70 7.73 6.21
CA GLU A 11 -17.01 6.85 5.27
C GLU A 11 -17.44 7.10 3.82
N MET A 12 -16.49 6.88 2.91
CA MET A 12 -16.69 6.82 1.47
C MET A 12 -15.93 5.63 0.91
N PHE A 13 -16.32 5.15 -0.28
CA PHE A 13 -15.56 4.13 -0.97
C PHE A 13 -14.43 4.80 -1.76
N CYS A 14 -13.22 4.23 -1.69
CA CYS A 14 -12.12 4.64 -2.53
C CYS A 14 -12.50 4.43 -4.01
N ARG A 15 -12.31 5.47 -4.84
CA ARG A 15 -12.65 5.40 -6.27
C ARG A 15 -11.73 4.46 -7.06
N ASN A 16 -10.55 4.16 -6.53
CA ASN A 16 -9.58 3.27 -7.17
C ASN A 16 -9.82 1.81 -6.79
N CYS A 17 -9.79 1.50 -5.49
CA CYS A 17 -9.79 0.12 -5.01
C CYS A 17 -11.13 -0.37 -4.43
N GLY A 18 -12.09 0.53 -4.25
CA GLY A 18 -13.43 0.21 -3.72
C GLY A 18 -13.50 -0.01 -2.20
N ASP A 19 -12.40 0.15 -1.45
CA ASP A 19 -12.44 -0.02 0.02
C ASP A 19 -13.09 1.14 0.76
N ARG A 20 -13.60 0.85 1.95
CA ARG A 20 -14.19 1.85 2.85
C ARG A 20 -13.08 2.66 3.51
N ILE A 21 -13.09 3.96 3.25
CA ILE A 21 -12.13 4.91 3.80
C ILE A 21 -12.86 6.09 4.41
N LYS A 22 -12.23 6.76 5.38
CA LYS A 22 -12.80 7.98 5.96
C LYS A 22 -12.84 9.09 4.92
N LYS A 23 -13.88 9.93 4.92
CA LYS A 23 -13.99 11.12 4.05
C LYS A 23 -12.85 12.12 4.27
N ALA A 24 -12.26 12.12 5.47
CA ALA A 24 -11.10 12.93 5.81
C ALA A 24 -9.77 12.35 5.28
N ALA A 25 -9.75 11.11 4.80
CA ALA A 25 -8.54 10.47 4.30
C ALA A 25 -8.16 11.08 2.94
N GLU A 26 -7.06 11.84 2.93
CA GLU A 26 -6.44 12.37 1.71
C GLU A 26 -5.79 11.27 0.87
N ILE A 27 -5.42 10.16 1.50
CA ILE A 27 -4.80 9.00 0.88
C ILE A 27 -5.53 7.75 1.35
N CYS A 28 -5.91 6.86 0.43
CA CYS A 28 -6.50 5.58 0.78
C CYS A 28 -5.45 4.69 1.47
N PRO A 29 -5.69 4.19 2.69
CA PRO A 29 -4.74 3.33 3.39
C PRO A 29 -4.55 1.96 2.71
N ASP A 30 -5.53 1.51 1.94
CA ASP A 30 -5.51 0.18 1.32
C ASP A 30 -4.83 0.15 -0.06
N CYS A 31 -4.92 1.23 -0.85
CA CYS A 31 -4.31 1.29 -2.18
C CYS A 31 -3.36 2.47 -2.41
N GLY A 32 -3.13 3.31 -1.41
CA GLY A 32 -2.15 4.40 -1.46
C GLY A 32 -2.49 5.57 -2.39
N VAL A 33 -3.58 5.51 -3.16
CA VAL A 33 -3.94 6.64 -4.04
C VAL A 33 -4.54 7.81 -3.27
N LYS A 34 -4.24 9.02 -3.73
CA LYS A 34 -4.88 10.23 -3.21
C LYS A 34 -6.36 10.23 -3.53
N ASN A 35 -7.15 10.58 -2.53
CA ASN A 35 -8.57 10.76 -2.66
C ASN A 35 -8.88 12.25 -2.77
N GLU A 36 -9.64 12.64 -3.78
CA GLU A 36 -10.08 14.03 -3.93
C GLU A 36 -11.02 14.37 -2.77
N LYS A 37 -10.62 15.32 -1.91
CA LYS A 37 -11.54 15.89 -0.93
C LYS A 37 -12.75 16.43 -1.69
N PRO A 38 -13.99 16.21 -1.23
CA PRO A 38 -15.12 16.99 -1.70
C PRO A 38 -14.85 18.44 -1.33
N THR A 39 -14.27 19.22 -2.24
CA THR A 39 -14.14 20.66 -2.05
C THR A 39 -15.56 21.20 -1.98
N ALA A 40 -15.88 21.95 -0.93
CA ALA A 40 -17.15 22.65 -0.85
C ALA A 40 -17.39 23.39 -2.18
N PRO A 41 -18.61 23.38 -2.73
CA PRO A 41 -18.87 24.07 -3.99
C PRO A 41 -18.44 25.53 -3.84
N PRO A 42 -17.66 26.09 -4.79
CA PRO A 42 -17.36 27.51 -4.76
C PRO A 42 -18.69 28.29 -4.79
N PRO A 43 -18.88 29.31 -3.93
CA PRO A 43 -20.09 30.10 -3.97
C PRO A 43 -20.13 30.90 -5.28
N GLY A 44 -21.11 30.59 -6.12
CA GLY A 44 -21.60 31.47 -7.18
C GLY A 44 -20.68 31.67 -8.38
N ARG A 45 -20.87 30.85 -9.42
CA ARG A 45 -20.83 31.38 -10.80
C ARG A 45 -22.20 31.20 -11.41
N SER A 46 -22.89 32.32 -11.58
CA SER A 46 -24.14 32.41 -12.34
C SER A 46 -23.90 31.88 -13.75
N SER A 47 -24.58 30.78 -14.08
CA SER A 47 -24.78 30.33 -15.45
C SER A 47 -25.61 31.39 -16.20
N ARG A 48 -24.92 32.30 -16.89
CA ARG A 48 -25.53 33.13 -17.92
C ARG A 48 -25.12 32.52 -19.26
N SER A 49 -26.07 31.84 -19.91
CA SER A 49 -25.95 31.45 -21.32
C SER A 49 -25.84 32.69 -22.20
N PRO A 50 -25.15 32.58 -23.34
CA PRO A 50 -25.80 32.99 -24.58
C PRO A 50 -25.71 31.91 -25.67
N ALA A 51 -26.76 31.89 -26.47
CA ALA A 51 -26.96 31.02 -27.62
C ALA A 51 -26.04 31.39 -28.82
N GLU A 52 -25.87 30.38 -29.67
CA GLU A 52 -25.67 30.41 -31.14
C GLU A 52 -24.36 30.95 -31.75
N GLY A 53 -23.77 30.10 -32.61
CA GLY A 53 -22.60 30.43 -33.43
C GLY A 53 -22.07 29.22 -34.21
N THR A 54 -22.68 28.96 -35.36
CA THR A 54 -22.30 27.99 -36.41
C THR A 54 -20.87 28.24 -36.93
N GLY A 55 -20.07 27.19 -37.16
CA GLY A 55 -18.87 27.31 -38.01
C GLY A 55 -17.72 26.30 -37.82
N SER A 56 -17.57 25.42 -38.82
CA SER A 56 -16.31 24.94 -39.42
C SER A 56 -15.24 24.22 -38.58
N GLY A 57 -15.15 22.90 -38.82
CA GLY A 57 -13.93 22.20 -39.26
C GLY A 57 -12.59 22.58 -38.62
N GLY A 58 -12.19 21.81 -37.63
CA GLY A 58 -10.79 21.72 -37.17
C GLY A 58 -10.55 20.32 -36.64
N ALA A 59 -9.68 19.56 -37.30
CA ALA A 59 -9.30 18.22 -36.93
C ALA A 59 -8.75 18.21 -35.49
N SER A 60 -9.53 17.67 -34.56
CA SER A 60 -9.09 17.36 -33.21
C SER A 60 -8.25 16.08 -33.26
N SER A 61 -6.93 16.26 -33.26
CA SER A 61 -5.99 15.20 -32.91
C SER A 61 -6.46 14.48 -31.64
N PRO A 62 -6.40 13.14 -31.58
CA PRO A 62 -6.69 12.44 -30.34
C PRO A 62 -5.64 12.88 -29.32
N HIS A 63 -6.09 13.60 -28.30
CA HIS A 63 -5.31 13.93 -27.13
C HIS A 63 -4.97 12.60 -26.44
N GLN A 64 -3.85 11.99 -26.85
CA GLN A 64 -3.22 10.89 -26.15
C GLN A 64 -2.83 11.44 -24.80
N THR A 65 -3.70 11.24 -23.82
CA THR A 65 -3.37 11.46 -22.42
C THR A 65 -2.35 10.38 -22.11
N PRO A 66 -1.07 10.69 -21.82
CA PRO A 66 -0.13 9.67 -21.38
C PRO A 66 -0.77 8.97 -20.18
N PRO A 67 -0.64 7.63 -20.04
CA PRO A 67 -1.21 6.91 -18.92
C PRO A 67 -0.76 7.65 -17.66
N ARG A 68 -1.70 8.07 -16.80
CA ARG A 68 -1.35 8.66 -15.51
C ARG A 68 -0.44 7.65 -14.83
N GLN A 69 0.86 7.93 -14.84
CA GLN A 69 1.80 7.30 -13.93
C GLN A 69 1.32 7.75 -12.57
N TYR A 70 0.54 6.89 -11.92
CA TYR A 70 0.22 7.06 -10.51
C TYR A 70 1.55 6.89 -9.79
N GLU A 71 2.27 8.01 -9.58
CA GLU A 71 3.36 8.07 -8.63
C GLU A 71 2.75 7.79 -7.25
N SER A 72 2.74 6.52 -6.84
CA SER A 72 2.52 6.17 -5.46
C SER A 72 3.58 6.91 -4.65
N SER A 73 3.20 7.69 -3.64
CA SER A 73 4.15 8.37 -2.77
C SER A 73 5.01 7.40 -1.93
N VAL A 74 4.82 6.10 -2.10
CA VAL A 74 5.54 5.03 -1.42
C VAL A 74 6.68 4.56 -2.32
N SER A 75 7.90 4.53 -1.80
CA SER A 75 9.09 4.13 -2.54
C SER A 75 9.08 2.63 -2.87
N GLU A 76 9.63 2.27 -4.02
CA GLU A 76 9.77 0.87 -4.44
C GLU A 76 10.84 0.08 -3.65
N ASN A 77 11.56 0.74 -2.72
CA ASN A 77 12.68 0.14 -2.00
C ASN A 77 12.28 -0.59 -0.70
N TRP A 78 11.01 -0.55 -0.29
CA TRP A 78 10.57 -1.14 0.99
C TRP A 78 10.76 -2.66 1.07
N TRP A 79 10.72 -3.37 -0.06
CA TRP A 79 10.98 -4.81 -0.09
C TRP A 79 12.39 -5.18 0.41
N TYR A 80 13.40 -4.32 0.23
CA TYR A 80 14.73 -4.56 0.81
C TYR A 80 14.70 -4.61 2.33
N ALA A 81 13.86 -3.78 2.96
CA ALA A 81 13.68 -3.81 4.42
C ALA A 81 12.96 -5.09 4.87
N VAL A 82 12.00 -5.59 4.07
CA VAL A 82 11.32 -6.87 4.33
C VAL A 82 12.29 -8.05 4.18
N ALA A 83 13.04 -8.11 3.07
CA ALA A 83 14.03 -9.14 2.79
C ALA A 83 15.18 -9.12 3.82
N GLY A 84 15.73 -7.94 4.09
CA GLY A 84 16.79 -7.75 5.08
C GLY A 84 16.33 -8.11 6.49
N GLY A 85 15.12 -7.71 6.89
CA GLY A 85 14.55 -8.09 8.18
C GLY A 85 14.29 -9.59 8.29
N THR A 86 13.78 -10.24 7.23
CA THR A 86 13.54 -11.69 7.20
C THR A 86 14.86 -12.45 7.31
N GLY A 87 15.89 -12.03 6.57
CA GLY A 87 17.24 -12.58 6.67
C GLY A 87 17.88 -12.37 8.04
N LEU A 88 17.69 -11.19 8.64
CA LEU A 88 18.16 -10.91 10.00
C LEU A 88 17.51 -11.85 11.02
N TRP A 89 16.21 -12.14 10.90
CA TRP A 89 15.51 -13.11 11.74
C TRP A 89 16.11 -14.51 11.65
N VAL A 90 16.43 -14.97 10.44
CA VAL A 90 17.12 -16.26 10.23
C VAL A 90 18.47 -16.28 10.94
N VAL A 91 19.28 -15.22 10.77
CA VAL A 91 20.60 -15.12 11.41
C VAL A 91 20.49 -15.11 12.93
N VAL A 92 19.59 -14.30 13.50
CA VAL A 92 19.35 -14.26 14.95
C VAL A 92 18.96 -15.64 15.46
N PHE A 93 18.08 -16.36 14.76
CA PHE A 93 17.64 -17.69 15.19
C PHE A 93 18.78 -18.73 15.14
N VAL A 94 19.60 -18.71 14.09
CA VAL A 94 20.77 -19.59 13.97
C VAL A 94 21.78 -19.31 15.07
N ILE A 95 22.09 -18.04 15.35
CA ILE A 95 23.04 -17.66 16.41
C ILE A 95 22.46 -18.01 17.78
N ALA A 96 21.19 -17.73 18.04
CA ALA A 96 20.55 -18.07 19.32
C ALA A 96 20.57 -19.58 19.61
N GLY A 97 20.47 -20.43 18.58
CA GLY A 97 20.58 -21.88 18.71
C GLY A 97 22.02 -22.41 18.84
N ALA A 98 22.98 -21.80 18.16
CA ALA A 98 24.37 -22.26 18.13
C ALA A 98 25.26 -21.65 19.23
N ALA A 99 25.00 -20.41 19.63
CA ALA A 99 25.78 -19.63 20.59
C ALA A 99 24.88 -18.64 21.35
N PRO A 100 24.11 -19.11 22.36
CA PRO A 100 23.12 -18.28 23.06
C PRO A 100 23.71 -17.01 23.70
N ASP A 101 24.94 -17.11 24.21
CA ASP A 101 25.63 -16.00 24.89
C ASP A 101 26.23 -14.96 23.91
N ALA A 102 26.26 -15.26 22.61
CA ALA A 102 26.89 -14.40 21.60
C ALA A 102 26.07 -13.15 21.27
N LEU A 103 24.75 -13.18 21.47
CA LEU A 103 23.88 -12.05 21.11
C LEU A 103 24.02 -10.89 22.09
N GLY A 104 24.19 -11.16 23.39
CA GLY A 104 24.31 -10.11 24.42
C GLY A 104 23.22 -9.03 24.34
N ALA A 105 23.53 -7.82 24.82
CA ALA A 105 22.60 -6.70 24.78
C ALA A 105 22.35 -6.16 23.35
N LEU A 106 23.37 -6.19 22.49
CA LEU A 106 23.27 -5.72 21.10
C LEU A 106 22.29 -6.56 20.28
N GLY A 107 22.39 -7.88 20.38
CA GLY A 107 21.50 -8.83 19.72
C GLY A 107 20.07 -8.72 20.20
N GLY A 108 19.86 -8.49 21.50
CA GLY A 108 18.53 -8.17 22.05
C GLY A 108 17.92 -6.90 21.42
N PHE A 109 18.69 -5.82 21.32
CA PHE A 109 18.25 -4.57 20.70
C PHE A 109 17.94 -4.73 19.20
N LEU A 110 18.82 -5.42 18.44
CA LEU A 110 18.60 -5.72 17.03
C LEU A 110 17.35 -6.57 16.81
N THR A 111 17.08 -7.53 17.70
CA THR A 111 15.89 -8.37 17.64
C THR A 111 14.62 -7.53 17.83
N LEU A 112 14.61 -6.59 18.77
CA LEU A 112 13.47 -5.69 18.97
C LEU A 112 13.25 -4.77 17.76
N LEU A 113 14.31 -4.19 17.21
CA LEU A 113 14.24 -3.38 16.00
C LEU A 113 13.70 -4.19 14.82
N ALA A 114 14.17 -5.43 14.64
CA ALA A 114 13.70 -6.33 13.59
C ALA A 114 12.23 -6.74 13.81
N TRP A 115 11.82 -6.98 15.06
CA TRP A 115 10.47 -7.40 15.39
C TRP A 115 9.43 -6.32 15.08
N PHE A 116 9.71 -5.05 15.35
CA PHE A 116 8.81 -3.95 15.00
C PHE A 116 9.03 -3.43 13.58
N GLY A 117 10.27 -3.39 13.12
CA GLY A 117 10.65 -2.85 11.82
C GLY A 117 10.12 -3.69 10.66
N LEU A 118 10.10 -5.02 10.79
CA LEU A 118 9.66 -5.90 9.71
C LEU A 118 8.14 -5.79 9.43
N PRO A 119 7.23 -5.88 10.41
CA PRO A 119 5.80 -5.65 10.16
C PRO A 119 5.52 -4.26 9.59
N LEU A 120 6.26 -3.23 10.04
CA LEU A 120 6.13 -1.87 9.53
C LEU A 120 6.59 -1.76 8.07
N ALA A 121 7.75 -2.32 7.74
CA ALA A 121 8.26 -2.35 6.38
C ALA A 121 7.32 -3.12 5.44
N ALA A 122 6.81 -4.27 5.90
CA ALA A 122 5.88 -5.09 5.14
C ALA A 122 4.55 -4.37 4.90
N TYR A 123 4.05 -3.59 5.87
CA TYR A 123 2.87 -2.74 5.69
C TYR A 123 3.06 -1.74 4.53
N PHE A 124 4.19 -1.02 4.49
CA PHE A 124 4.45 -0.07 3.41
C PHE A 124 4.68 -0.76 2.06
N ASP A 125 5.37 -1.89 2.03
CA ASP A 125 5.55 -2.64 0.78
C ASP A 125 4.20 -3.20 0.26
N MET A 126 3.29 -3.63 1.14
CA MET A 126 1.94 -4.06 0.73
C MET A 126 1.12 -2.94 0.10
N GLN A 127 1.27 -1.70 0.58
CA GLN A 127 0.61 -0.55 -0.06
C GLN A 127 1.13 -0.34 -1.49
N TYR A 128 2.44 -0.53 -1.72
CA TYR A 128 3.03 -0.48 -3.05
C TYR A 128 2.54 -1.64 -3.93
N VAL A 129 2.55 -2.87 -3.41
CA VAL A 129 2.08 -4.07 -4.14
C VAL A 129 0.61 -3.94 -4.56
N CYS A 130 -0.25 -3.44 -3.68
CA CYS A 130 -1.67 -3.19 -3.97
C CYS A 130 -1.88 -2.09 -5.03
N ALA A 131 -0.94 -1.15 -5.15
CA ALA A 131 -1.02 -0.08 -6.14
C ALA A 131 -0.52 -0.53 -7.53
N ASN A 132 0.42 -1.48 -7.57
CA ASN A 132 1.17 -1.83 -8.77
C ASN A 132 0.90 -3.25 -9.29
N SER A 133 0.06 -4.03 -8.62
CA SER A 133 -0.34 -5.38 -9.05
C SER A 133 -1.81 -5.68 -8.76
N ASP A 134 -2.33 -6.73 -9.40
CA ASP A 134 -3.69 -7.23 -9.13
C ASP A 134 -3.80 -8.01 -7.81
N TRP A 135 -2.67 -8.29 -7.15
CA TRP A 135 -2.65 -9.01 -5.88
C TRP A 135 -3.01 -8.06 -4.73
N ARG A 136 -4.06 -8.41 -3.98
CA ARG A 136 -4.56 -7.64 -2.85
C ARG A 136 -4.38 -8.42 -1.55
N PRO A 137 -3.15 -8.47 -0.99
CA PRO A 137 -2.91 -9.12 0.30
C PRO A 137 -3.78 -8.47 1.38
N SER A 138 -4.40 -9.27 2.25
CA SER A 138 -5.08 -8.75 3.42
C SER A 138 -4.05 -8.22 4.42
N THR A 139 -3.80 -6.90 4.40
CA THR A 139 -2.74 -6.23 5.14
C THR A 139 -2.73 -6.61 6.62
N ALA A 140 -3.90 -6.64 7.26
CA ALA A 140 -4.02 -7.00 8.67
C ALA A 140 -3.54 -8.43 8.96
N LEU A 141 -3.89 -9.40 8.10
CA LEU A 141 -3.47 -10.79 8.27
C LEU A 141 -1.95 -10.92 8.16
N TRP A 142 -1.36 -10.33 7.11
CA TRP A 142 0.07 -10.43 6.87
C TRP A 142 0.89 -9.75 7.95
N VAL A 143 0.52 -8.53 8.36
CA VAL A 143 1.20 -7.80 9.43
C VAL A 143 1.12 -8.56 10.76
N VAL A 144 -0.03 -9.14 11.10
CA VAL A 144 -0.19 -9.95 12.31
C VAL A 144 0.67 -11.21 12.24
N LEU A 145 0.64 -11.93 11.11
CA LEU A 145 1.44 -13.15 10.92
C LEU A 145 2.95 -12.86 11.00
N LEU A 146 3.40 -11.73 10.46
CA LEU A 146 4.80 -11.30 10.55
C LEU A 146 5.21 -10.84 11.96
N ALA A 147 4.25 -10.40 12.79
CA ALA A 147 4.52 -10.08 14.19
C ALA A 147 4.66 -11.35 15.07
N VAL A 148 4.23 -12.53 14.59
CA VAL A 148 4.39 -13.80 15.31
C VAL A 148 5.81 -14.33 15.09
N TRP A 149 6.59 -14.37 16.16
CA TRP A 149 8.03 -14.70 16.20
C TRP A 149 8.53 -15.74 15.18
N LEU A 150 8.18 -17.02 15.34
CA LEU A 150 8.71 -18.09 14.47
C LEU A 150 8.03 -18.13 13.10
N VAL A 151 6.76 -17.73 13.08
CA VAL A 151 5.94 -17.74 11.86
C VAL A 151 6.42 -16.65 10.89
N ASN A 152 6.99 -15.56 11.40
CA ASN A 152 7.55 -14.45 10.65
C ASN A 152 8.48 -14.92 9.52
N ILE A 153 9.43 -15.81 9.79
CA ILE A 153 10.42 -16.22 8.77
C ILE A 153 9.74 -16.86 7.56
N VAL A 154 8.84 -17.81 7.81
CA VAL A 154 8.11 -18.53 6.75
C VAL A 154 7.18 -17.58 6.00
N VAL A 155 6.49 -16.70 6.74
CA VAL A 155 5.55 -15.74 6.16
C VAL A 155 6.28 -14.66 5.37
N GLY A 156 7.40 -14.14 5.84
CA GLY A 156 8.25 -13.19 5.13
C GLY A 156 8.78 -13.78 3.82
N ALA A 157 9.26 -15.03 3.85
CA ALA A 157 9.68 -15.73 2.63
C ALA A 157 8.51 -15.95 1.65
N ALA A 158 7.35 -16.40 2.15
CA ALA A 158 6.16 -16.60 1.33
C ALA A 158 5.61 -15.30 0.74
N TYR A 159 5.75 -14.18 1.47
CA TYR A 159 5.40 -12.84 1.02
C TYR A 159 6.30 -12.40 -0.14
N LEU A 160 7.62 -12.47 0.03
CA LEU A 160 8.59 -12.10 -1.02
C LEU A 160 8.44 -12.96 -2.27
N TYR A 161 8.17 -14.26 -2.09
CA TYR A 161 7.87 -15.15 -3.23
C TYR A 161 6.62 -14.71 -4.00
N GLN A 162 5.53 -14.39 -3.31
CA GLN A 162 4.31 -13.90 -3.96
C GLN A 162 4.52 -12.54 -4.62
N ARG A 163 5.29 -11.65 -3.99
CA ARG A 163 5.67 -10.35 -4.55
C ARG A 163 6.44 -10.54 -5.86
N HIS A 164 7.44 -11.42 -5.86
CA HIS A 164 8.22 -11.77 -7.05
C HIS A 164 7.35 -12.30 -8.20
N ASP A 165 6.41 -13.21 -7.92
CA ASP A 165 5.49 -13.75 -8.92
C ASP A 165 4.61 -12.68 -9.58
N LYS A 166 4.24 -11.63 -8.83
CA LYS A 166 3.31 -10.59 -9.29
C LYS A 166 4.00 -9.37 -9.91
N LEU A 167 5.18 -9.00 -9.44
CA LEU A 167 5.89 -7.79 -9.85
C LEU A 167 7.19 -8.07 -10.60
N GLY A 168 7.63 -9.33 -10.69
CA GLY A 168 8.90 -9.71 -11.32
C GLY A 168 10.15 -9.28 -10.55
N THR A 169 9.98 -8.60 -9.41
CA THR A 169 11.06 -8.23 -8.49
C THR A 169 10.80 -8.84 -7.11
N PRO A 170 11.82 -9.41 -6.45
CA PRO A 170 11.67 -10.04 -5.14
C PRO A 170 11.22 -9.07 -4.05
#